data_AF-A0A965TXQ9-F1
#
_entry.id   AF-A0A965TXQ9-F1
#
_cell.length_a   1.000
_cell.length_b   1.000
_cell.length_c   1.000
_cell.angle_alpha   90.00
_cell.angle_beta   90.00
_cell.angle_gamma   90.00
#
_symmetry.space_group_name_H-M   'P 1'
#
loop_
_entity.id
_entity.type
_entity.pdbx_description
1 polymer ?
#
loop_
_entity_poly.entity_id
_entity_poly.type
_entity_poly.pdbx_seq_one_letter_code
_entity_poly.pdbx_strand_id
1 'polypeptide(L)'
;MDNTNEQTYFYVINYPVKERELCLLEMKSLFNTELTKKYFFSSINIDPSRSPFIKLRISILHTAPSLQELGQILVDNKTTYDNFKFARFKIEEGSLNYANWIESVTELGKAIVGEVDMKNPSIELGVTQIDNLYVFGIYEKNKNPWQKHNFKPYTNSNSLETRTARAIVNIAVGQQTHMRLIDPCCGVGTVVLEALSLNIS
;
A
#
# COMPACT_ATOMS: atom_id res chain seq x y z
N MET A 1 -32.63 -2.81 3.43
CA MET A 1 -31.67 -1.83 4.01
C MET A 1 -30.31 -2.42 3.74
N ASP A 2 -29.76 -2.11 2.57
CA ASP A 2 -28.49 -2.68 2.10
C ASP A 2 -27.36 -1.97 2.81
N ASN A 3 -26.83 -2.59 3.86
CA ASN A 3 -25.64 -2.13 4.54
C ASN A 3 -24.43 -2.73 3.79
N THR A 4 -24.15 -2.25 2.58
CA THR A 4 -22.89 -2.55 1.91
C THR A 4 -21.79 -1.84 2.69
N ASN A 5 -21.19 -2.56 3.64
CA ASN A 5 -20.02 -2.09 4.36
C ASN A 5 -18.89 -1.96 3.32
N GLU A 6 -18.70 -0.76 2.75
CA GLU A 6 -17.67 -0.53 1.74
C GLU A 6 -16.29 -0.72 2.36
N GLN A 7 -15.57 -1.75 1.89
CA GLN A 7 -14.23 -2.07 2.36
C GLN A 7 -13.32 -0.85 2.21
N THR A 8 -12.77 -0.38 3.32
CA THR A 8 -11.83 0.75 3.33
C THR A 8 -10.40 0.24 3.41
N TYR A 9 -9.49 0.96 2.76
CA TYR A 9 -8.07 0.70 2.73
C TYR A 9 -7.32 1.92 3.24
N PHE A 10 -6.25 1.69 3.97
CA PHE A 10 -5.29 2.70 4.39
C PHE A 10 -4.00 2.54 3.60
N TYR A 11 -3.54 3.61 2.97
CA TYR A 11 -2.34 3.63 2.14
C TYR A 11 -1.27 4.51 2.77
N VAL A 12 -0.02 4.07 2.65
CA VAL A 12 1.15 4.90 2.95
C VAL A 12 1.98 5.03 1.69
N ILE A 13 2.33 6.26 1.33
CA ILE A 13 3.14 6.58 0.17
C ILE A 13 4.48 7.19 0.57
N ASN A 14 5.41 7.23 -0.38
CA ASN A 14 6.65 7.97 -0.23
C ASN A 14 7.23 8.37 -1.57
N TYR A 15 7.90 9.52 -1.59
CA TYR A 15 8.54 10.08 -2.77
C TYR A 15 9.71 10.98 -2.35
N PRO A 16 10.80 11.02 -3.14
CA PRO A 16 11.80 12.09 -3.09
C PRO A 16 11.16 13.46 -3.37
N VAL A 17 11.75 14.54 -2.85
CA VAL A 17 11.24 15.92 -3.03
C VAL A 17 11.04 16.25 -4.51
N LYS A 18 11.99 15.84 -5.37
CA LYS A 18 11.94 16.09 -6.83
C LYS A 18 10.82 15.33 -7.55
N GLU A 19 10.29 14.26 -6.96
CA GLU A 19 9.23 13.42 -7.54
C GLU A 19 7.85 13.75 -6.94
N ARG A 20 7.73 14.79 -6.08
CA ARG A 20 6.48 15.14 -5.39
C ARG A 20 5.31 15.31 -6.37
N GLU A 21 5.44 16.19 -7.35
CA GLU A 21 4.35 16.48 -8.29
C GLU A 21 3.96 15.25 -9.12
N LEU A 22 4.95 14.44 -9.52
CA LEU A 22 4.72 13.20 -10.24
C LEU A 22 3.93 12.20 -9.38
N CYS A 23 4.30 12.05 -8.11
CA CYS A 23 3.57 11.21 -7.17
C CYS A 23 2.14 11.70 -6.96
N LEU A 24 1.93 13.00 -6.74
CA LEU A 24 0.59 13.55 -6.50
C LEU A 24 -0.31 13.37 -7.72
N LEU A 25 0.22 13.58 -8.92
CA LEU A 25 -0.51 13.34 -10.17
C LEU A 25 -0.86 11.86 -10.34
N GLU A 26 0.08 10.94 -10.07
CA GLU A 26 -0.21 9.51 -10.12
C GLU A 26 -1.31 9.11 -9.12
N MET A 27 -1.22 9.59 -7.87
CA MET A 27 -2.23 9.29 -6.85
C MET A 27 -3.60 9.87 -7.22
N LYS A 28 -3.64 11.06 -7.83
CA LYS A 28 -4.87 11.65 -8.36
C LYS A 28 -5.46 10.78 -9.47
N SER A 29 -4.67 10.28 -10.42
CA SER A 29 -5.15 9.39 -11.47
C SER A 29 -5.62 8.02 -10.96
N LEU A 30 -4.92 7.45 -9.96
CA LEU A 30 -5.24 6.13 -9.42
C LEU A 30 -6.42 6.17 -8.44
N PHE A 31 -6.50 7.19 -7.58
CA PHE A 31 -7.45 7.24 -6.46
C PHE A 31 -8.50 8.36 -6.58
N ASN A 32 -8.45 9.18 -7.64
CA ASN A 32 -9.32 10.34 -7.82
C ASN A 32 -9.32 11.28 -6.60
N THR A 33 -8.18 11.41 -5.94
CA THR A 33 -8.02 12.13 -4.67
C THR A 33 -6.78 13.01 -4.69
N GLU A 34 -6.87 14.22 -4.15
CA GLU A 34 -5.72 15.10 -3.94
C GLU A 34 -5.14 14.87 -2.55
N LEU A 35 -3.83 14.61 -2.47
CA LEU A 35 -3.15 14.27 -1.24
C LEU A 35 -2.39 15.45 -0.66
N THR A 36 -2.54 15.65 0.64
CA THR A 36 -1.75 16.63 1.42
C THR A 36 -0.73 15.96 2.32
N LYS A 37 -1.02 14.73 2.78
CA LYS A 37 -0.17 13.90 3.64
C LYS A 37 0.39 12.71 2.86
N LYS A 38 1.42 12.05 3.41
CA LYS A 38 1.99 10.81 2.85
C LYS A 38 1.22 9.53 3.22
N TYR A 39 -0.02 9.68 3.65
CA TYR A 39 -0.95 8.58 3.88
C TYR A 39 -2.37 9.04 3.59
N PHE A 40 -3.27 8.10 3.31
CA PHE A 40 -4.69 8.40 3.07
C PHE A 40 -5.56 7.15 3.19
N PHE A 41 -6.86 7.37 3.31
CA PHE A 41 -7.89 6.34 3.26
C PHE A 41 -8.55 6.34 1.89
N SER A 42 -8.94 5.17 1.39
CA SER A 42 -9.67 5.03 0.14
C SER A 42 -10.54 3.78 0.14
N SER A 43 -11.66 3.80 -0.57
CA SER A 43 -12.45 2.60 -0.89
C SER A 43 -11.90 1.84 -2.12
N ILE A 44 -10.92 2.42 -2.83
CA ILE A 44 -10.36 1.85 -4.04
C ILE A 44 -9.25 0.85 -3.68
N ASN A 45 -9.44 -0.40 -4.12
CA ASN A 45 -8.51 -1.49 -3.93
C ASN A 45 -7.44 -1.53 -5.03
N ILE A 46 -6.28 -0.93 -4.77
CA ILE A 46 -5.07 -1.02 -5.62
C ILE A 46 -3.97 -1.80 -4.90
N ASP A 47 -3.38 -2.78 -5.59
CA ASP A 47 -2.17 -3.48 -5.13
C ASP A 47 -1.04 -2.46 -4.90
N PRO A 48 -0.41 -2.42 -3.71
CA PRO A 48 0.64 -1.45 -3.43
C PRO A 48 1.80 -1.54 -4.44
N SER A 49 2.11 -2.71 -4.98
CA SER A 49 3.16 -2.97 -5.99
C SER A 49 2.83 -2.46 -7.39
N ARG A 50 1.63 -1.91 -7.60
CA ARG A 50 1.27 -1.21 -8.84
C ARG A 50 2.05 0.09 -9.00
N SER A 51 2.15 0.88 -7.94
CA SER A 51 2.75 2.21 -7.95
C SER A 51 4.19 2.18 -7.45
N PRO A 52 5.10 2.99 -8.02
CA PRO A 52 6.43 3.21 -7.46
C PRO A 52 6.43 4.03 -6.17
N PHE A 53 5.32 4.67 -5.81
CA PHE A 53 5.20 5.57 -4.67
C PHE A 53 4.44 4.97 -3.49
N ILE A 54 3.53 4.02 -3.71
CA ILE A 54 2.83 3.33 -2.61
C ILE A 54 3.81 2.42 -1.89
N LYS A 55 4.03 2.60 -0.58
CA LYS A 55 4.90 1.73 0.23
C LYS A 55 4.18 0.47 0.70
N LEU A 56 2.94 0.64 1.13
CA LEU A 56 2.12 -0.42 1.71
C LEU A 56 0.64 -0.02 1.68
N ARG A 57 -0.19 -1.02 1.93
CA ARG A 57 -1.62 -0.91 2.17
C ARG A 57 -2.00 -1.68 3.43
N ILE A 58 -3.00 -1.22 4.15
CA ILE A 58 -3.75 -1.99 5.13
C ILE A 58 -5.19 -2.11 4.63
N SER A 59 -5.66 -3.33 4.41
CA SER A 59 -7.09 -3.60 4.21
C SER A 59 -7.76 -3.59 5.58
N ILE A 60 -8.48 -2.51 5.88
CA ILE A 60 -8.95 -2.21 7.24
C ILE A 60 -10.01 -3.22 7.65
N LEU A 61 -9.78 -3.89 8.77
CA LEU A 61 -10.77 -4.76 9.40
C LEU A 61 -11.53 -3.99 10.46
N HIS A 62 -10.80 -3.27 11.33
CA HIS A 62 -11.37 -2.52 12.44
C HIS A 62 -10.61 -1.23 12.70
N THR A 63 -11.33 -0.23 13.20
CA THR A 63 -10.77 1.02 13.71
C THR A 63 -11.36 1.32 15.08
N ALA A 64 -10.57 1.90 15.98
CA ALA A 64 -11.05 2.28 17.31
C ALA A 64 -10.28 3.49 17.85
N PRO A 65 -10.86 4.31 18.74
CA PRO A 65 -10.16 5.45 19.34
C PRO A 65 -9.09 5.03 20.36
N SER A 66 -9.16 3.80 20.89
CA SER A 66 -8.21 3.26 21.87
C SER A 66 -7.77 1.83 21.51
N LEU A 67 -6.61 1.43 22.03
CA LEU A 67 -6.07 0.09 21.85
C LEU A 67 -6.95 -0.96 22.56
N GLN A 68 -7.48 -0.60 23.74
CA GLN A 68 -8.36 -1.46 24.54
C GLN A 68 -9.67 -1.75 23.83
N GLU A 69 -10.31 -0.72 23.25
CA GLU A 69 -11.51 -0.92 22.44
C GLU A 69 -11.22 -1.76 21.21
N LEU A 70 -10.08 -1.54 20.54
CA LEU A 70 -9.68 -2.36 19.41
C LEU A 70 -9.52 -3.82 19.81
N GLY A 71 -8.85 -4.10 20.93
CA GLY A 71 -8.70 -5.44 21.48
C GLY A 71 -10.04 -6.10 21.79
N GLN A 72 -10.97 -5.37 22.42
CA GLN A 72 -12.31 -5.87 22.71
C GLN A 72 -13.09 -6.22 21.44
N ILE A 73 -13.01 -5.38 20.40
CA ILE A 73 -13.64 -5.66 19.09
C ILE A 73 -13.12 -6.98 18.50
N LEU A 74 -11.82 -7.26 18.60
CA LEU A 74 -11.24 -8.52 18.09
C LEU A 74 -11.76 -9.74 18.87
N VAL A 75 -11.88 -9.63 20.20
CA VAL A 75 -12.43 -10.69 21.06
C VAL A 75 -13.90 -10.94 20.72
N ASP A 76 -14.71 -9.89 20.65
CA ASP A 76 -16.16 -9.97 20.41
C ASP A 76 -16.47 -10.57 19.03
N ASN A 77 -15.68 -10.18 18.02
CA ASN A 77 -15.80 -10.72 16.65
C ASN A 77 -15.15 -12.09 16.47
N LYS A 78 -14.50 -12.64 17.50
CA LYS A 78 -13.72 -13.90 17.43
C LYS A 78 -12.75 -13.90 16.25
N THR A 79 -12.04 -12.79 16.06
CA THR A 79 -11.09 -12.64 14.96
C THR A 79 -10.08 -13.77 14.98
N THR A 80 -10.01 -14.54 13.89
CA THR A 80 -9.19 -15.75 13.80
C THR A 80 -8.20 -15.63 12.65
N TYR A 81 -6.91 -15.82 12.95
CA TYR A 81 -5.83 -15.89 11.98
C TYR A 81 -4.78 -16.89 12.47
N ASP A 82 -4.45 -17.89 11.64
CA ASP A 82 -3.38 -18.84 11.95
C ASP A 82 -2.09 -18.49 11.24
N ASN A 83 -0.96 -18.73 11.92
CA ASN A 83 0.39 -18.42 11.43
C ASN A 83 0.51 -16.94 11.00
N PHE A 84 0.09 -16.01 11.84
CA PHE A 84 0.16 -14.58 11.53
C PHE A 84 1.40 -13.93 12.14
N LYS A 85 1.78 -12.76 11.61
CA LYS A 85 2.67 -11.84 12.32
C LYS A 85 2.21 -10.40 12.17
N PHE A 86 2.62 -9.55 13.11
CA PHE A 86 2.45 -8.11 12.94
C PHE A 86 3.62 -7.51 12.15
N ALA A 87 3.28 -6.79 11.08
CA ALA A 87 4.25 -6.03 10.30
C ALA A 87 4.59 -4.72 11.02
N ARG A 88 5.90 -4.46 11.12
CA ARG A 88 6.40 -3.17 11.58
C ARG A 88 6.64 -2.24 10.41
N PHE A 89 6.03 -1.06 10.44
CA PHE A 89 6.25 -0.01 9.46
C PHE A 89 6.24 1.36 10.13
N LYS A 90 6.73 2.37 9.41
CA LYS A 90 6.78 3.76 9.86
C LYS A 90 5.97 4.63 8.92
N ILE A 91 5.27 5.60 9.49
CA ILE A 91 4.59 6.68 8.79
C ILE A 91 5.25 7.96 9.29
N GLU A 92 5.69 8.84 8.39
CA GLU A 92 6.45 10.05 8.77
C GLU A 92 5.66 10.93 9.76
N GLU A 93 4.34 10.97 9.62
CA GLU A 93 3.41 11.74 10.44
C GLU A 93 2.62 10.86 11.44
N GLY A 94 3.01 9.59 11.61
CA GLY A 94 2.34 8.67 12.54
C GLY A 94 2.78 8.86 13.99
N SER A 95 1.84 8.69 14.93
CA SER A 95 2.12 8.85 16.37
C SER A 95 2.74 7.59 17.01
N LEU A 96 2.68 6.46 16.31
CA LEU A 96 2.98 5.16 16.90
C LEU A 96 4.50 4.89 16.91
N ASN A 97 5.13 5.20 18.05
CA ASN A 97 6.53 4.93 18.30
C ASN A 97 6.80 3.42 18.51
N TYR A 98 8.07 3.03 18.71
CA TYR A 98 8.43 1.62 18.88
C TYR A 98 7.83 0.96 20.14
N ALA A 99 7.83 1.67 21.27
CA ALA A 99 7.31 1.14 22.52
C ALA A 99 5.79 0.91 22.41
N ASN A 100 5.06 1.90 21.89
CA ASN A 100 3.62 1.83 21.66
C ASN A 100 3.28 0.75 20.63
N TRP A 101 4.14 0.52 19.62
CA TRP A 101 3.97 -0.59 18.68
C TRP A 101 4.08 -1.94 19.35
N ILE A 102 5.08 -2.16 20.21
CA ILE A 102 5.24 -3.41 20.98
C ILE A 102 3.99 -3.64 21.85
N GLU A 103 3.55 -2.62 22.57
CA GLU A 103 2.35 -2.70 23.41
C GLU A 103 1.13 -3.08 22.58
N SER A 104 0.92 -2.40 21.44
CA SER A 104 -0.19 -2.66 20.52
C SER A 104 -0.20 -4.10 20.00
N VAL A 105 0.93 -4.60 19.49
CA VAL A 105 0.98 -5.97 18.94
C VAL A 105 0.87 -7.03 20.04
N THR A 106 1.31 -6.73 21.26
CA THR A 106 1.19 -7.63 22.41
C THR A 106 -0.25 -7.74 22.87
N GLU A 107 -0.98 -6.63 22.93
CA GLU A 107 -2.38 -6.61 23.33
C GLU A 107 -3.27 -7.26 22.27
N LEU A 108 -3.15 -6.84 21.00
CA LEU A 108 -3.94 -7.38 19.90
C LEU A 108 -3.60 -8.85 19.62
N GLY A 109 -2.34 -9.25 19.77
CA GLY A 109 -1.93 -10.65 19.61
C GLY A 109 -2.58 -11.60 20.61
N LYS A 110 -2.95 -11.13 21.82
CA LYS A 110 -3.69 -11.92 22.81
C LYS A 110 -5.19 -12.02 22.48
N ALA A 111 -5.72 -11.04 21.76
CA ALA A 111 -7.13 -10.96 21.40
C ALA A 111 -7.49 -11.81 20.17
N ILE A 112 -6.51 -12.08 19.29
CA ILE A 112 -6.70 -12.88 18.08
C ILE A 112 -6.62 -14.38 18.42
N VAL A 113 -7.57 -15.15 17.91
CA VAL A 113 -7.54 -16.61 17.98
C VAL A 113 -6.61 -17.16 16.89
N GLY A 114 -5.58 -17.91 17.31
CA GLY A 114 -4.63 -18.57 16.41
C GLY A 114 -3.18 -18.43 16.88
N GLU A 115 -2.23 -18.80 16.02
CA GLU A 115 -0.80 -18.83 16.36
C GLU A 115 0.01 -17.74 15.65
N VAL A 116 0.97 -17.16 16.37
CA VAL A 116 1.95 -16.20 15.82
C VAL A 116 3.14 -16.95 15.22
N ASP A 117 3.42 -16.75 13.93
CA ASP A 117 4.62 -17.25 13.26
C ASP A 117 5.49 -16.09 12.73
N MET A 118 6.59 -15.82 13.44
CA MET A 118 7.54 -14.77 13.06
C MET A 118 8.46 -15.17 11.89
N LYS A 119 8.55 -16.46 11.55
CA LYS A 119 9.45 -17.01 10.53
C LYS A 119 8.73 -17.17 9.19
N ASN A 120 7.60 -17.87 9.17
CA ASN A 120 6.87 -18.22 7.95
C ASN A 120 5.38 -17.88 8.06
N PRO A 121 5.02 -16.60 8.24
CA PRO A 121 3.64 -16.20 8.36
C PRO A 121 2.86 -16.47 7.07
N SER A 122 1.63 -16.96 7.21
CA SER A 122 0.64 -17.02 6.13
C SER A 122 0.07 -15.64 5.81
N ILE A 123 0.01 -14.77 6.83
CA ILE A 123 -0.58 -13.43 6.76
C ILE A 123 0.19 -12.43 7.62
N GLU A 124 0.32 -11.21 7.10
CA GLU A 124 0.84 -10.08 7.87
C GLU A 124 -0.31 -9.16 8.28
N LEU A 125 -0.34 -8.78 9.55
CA LEU A 125 -1.31 -7.84 10.10
C LEU A 125 -0.63 -6.49 10.37
N GLY A 126 -1.36 -5.42 10.11
CA GLY A 126 -0.90 -4.05 10.34
C GLY A 126 -1.68 -3.41 11.49
N VAL A 127 -0.96 -2.71 12.36
CA VAL A 127 -1.55 -1.79 13.34
C VAL A 127 -0.82 -0.46 13.28
N THR A 128 -1.57 0.63 13.26
CA THR A 128 -1.03 1.98 13.39
C THR A 128 -2.01 2.90 14.10
N GLN A 129 -1.53 4.06 14.52
CA GLN A 129 -2.35 5.12 15.10
C GLN A 129 -2.10 6.40 14.30
N ILE A 130 -3.19 6.96 13.79
CA ILE A 130 -3.21 8.16 12.94
C ILE A 130 -4.38 9.02 13.37
N ASP A 131 -4.14 10.32 13.58
CA ASP A 131 -5.18 11.28 13.98
C ASP A 131 -6.03 10.79 15.18
N ASN A 132 -5.38 10.19 16.19
CA ASN A 132 -5.98 9.55 17.38
C ASN A 132 -6.90 8.34 17.12
N LEU A 133 -6.83 7.75 15.92
CA LEU A 133 -7.56 6.54 15.56
C LEU A 133 -6.58 5.38 15.35
N TYR A 134 -6.81 4.27 16.05
CA TYR A 134 -6.14 3.00 15.74
C TYR A 134 -6.76 2.39 14.49
N VAL A 135 -5.89 1.97 13.58
CA VAL A 135 -6.24 1.27 12.34
C VAL A 135 -5.62 -0.12 12.41
N PHE A 136 -6.45 -1.15 12.27
CA PHE A 136 -6.03 -2.54 12.24
C PHE A 136 -6.57 -3.26 11.02
N GLY A 137 -5.73 -4.11 10.41
CA GLY A 137 -6.17 -4.94 9.31
C GLY A 137 -5.06 -5.75 8.65
N ILE A 138 -5.35 -6.24 7.45
CA ILE A 138 -4.41 -7.06 6.67
C ILE A 138 -3.38 -6.15 6.04
N TYR A 139 -2.10 -6.41 6.31
CA TYR A 139 -0.98 -5.63 5.81
C TYR A 139 -0.41 -6.21 4.52
N GLU A 140 -0.23 -5.35 3.52
CA GLU A 140 0.43 -5.70 2.26
C GLU A 140 1.50 -4.67 1.92
N LYS A 141 2.73 -5.15 1.72
CA LYS A 141 3.87 -4.32 1.35
C LYS A 141 4.06 -4.29 -0.16
N ASN A 142 4.52 -3.14 -0.67
CA ASN A 142 5.03 -3.06 -2.02
C ASN A 142 6.29 -3.93 -2.20
N LYS A 143 6.24 -4.88 -3.13
CA LYS A 143 7.32 -5.81 -3.44
C LYS A 143 8.36 -5.23 -4.41
N ASN A 144 8.13 -4.02 -4.91
CA ASN A 144 8.93 -3.28 -5.89
C ASN A 144 9.31 -4.11 -7.13
N PRO A 145 8.36 -4.81 -7.78
CA PRO A 145 8.66 -5.76 -8.85
C PRO A 145 9.39 -5.13 -10.05
N TRP A 146 9.22 -3.83 -10.28
CA TRP A 146 9.85 -3.09 -11.37
C TRP A 146 11.34 -2.84 -11.16
N GLN A 147 11.88 -2.94 -9.94
CA GLN A 147 13.31 -2.70 -9.69
C GLN A 147 14.22 -3.60 -10.54
N LYS A 148 13.77 -4.82 -10.87
CA LYS A 148 14.50 -5.74 -11.74
C LYS A 148 14.64 -5.20 -13.18
N HIS A 149 13.75 -4.33 -13.63
CA HIS A 149 13.78 -3.76 -14.99
C HIS A 149 14.86 -2.70 -15.18
N ASN A 150 15.45 -2.20 -14.08
CA ASN A 150 16.65 -1.36 -14.15
C ASN A 150 17.85 -2.12 -14.72
N PHE A 151 17.86 -3.45 -14.67
CA PHE A 151 18.93 -4.32 -15.16
C PHE A 151 18.67 -4.88 -16.56
N LYS A 152 17.81 -4.22 -17.35
CA LYS A 152 17.53 -4.63 -18.73
C LYS A 152 18.82 -4.62 -19.59
N PRO A 153 18.94 -5.53 -20.58
CA PRO A 153 20.19 -5.75 -21.32
C PRO A 153 20.67 -4.54 -22.11
N TYR A 154 19.76 -3.64 -22.49
CA TYR A 154 20.08 -2.40 -23.20
C TYR A 154 19.55 -1.20 -22.42
N THR A 155 20.46 -0.34 -21.96
CA THR A 155 20.16 0.92 -21.27
C THR A 155 20.74 2.08 -22.07
N ASN A 156 20.04 3.21 -22.07
CA ASN A 156 20.49 4.46 -22.67
C ASN A 156 20.43 5.54 -21.59
N SER A 157 21.47 6.39 -21.48
CA SER A 157 21.56 7.46 -20.49
C SER A 157 20.41 8.48 -20.58
N ASN A 158 19.75 8.56 -21.72
CA ASN A 158 18.60 9.44 -21.97
C ASN A 158 17.24 8.75 -21.79
N SER A 159 17.23 7.46 -21.43
CA SER A 159 15.98 6.74 -21.21
C SER A 159 15.35 7.14 -19.87
N LEU A 160 14.01 7.21 -19.84
CA LEU A 160 13.29 7.43 -18.58
C LEU A 160 13.65 6.34 -17.56
N GLU A 161 13.83 6.76 -16.32
CA GLU A 161 13.95 5.83 -15.20
C GLU A 161 12.67 5.01 -15.05
N THR A 162 12.82 3.76 -14.62
CA THR A 162 11.73 2.79 -14.48
C THR A 162 10.60 3.32 -13.59
N ARG A 163 10.92 4.03 -12.49
CA ARG A 163 9.91 4.64 -11.60
C ARG A 163 9.08 5.68 -12.35
N THR A 164 9.73 6.57 -13.10
CA THR A 164 9.07 7.62 -13.88
C THR A 164 8.21 7.02 -14.99
N ALA A 165 8.74 6.05 -15.74
CA ALA A 165 8.00 5.35 -16.78
C ALA A 165 6.73 4.67 -16.22
N ARG A 166 6.85 3.96 -15.08
CA ARG A 166 5.73 3.32 -14.41
C ARG A 166 4.67 4.32 -13.94
N ALA A 167 5.11 5.44 -13.37
CA ALA A 167 4.21 6.50 -12.94
C ALA A 167 3.44 7.11 -14.12
N ILE A 168 4.10 7.34 -15.26
CA ILE A 168 3.45 7.84 -16.48
C ILE A 168 2.39 6.85 -16.97
N VAL A 169 2.69 5.54 -16.98
CA VAL A 169 1.71 4.50 -17.33
C VAL A 169 0.50 4.58 -16.39
N ASN A 170 0.71 4.62 -15.07
CA ASN A 170 -0.38 4.72 -14.09
C ASN A 170 -1.20 6.02 -14.26
N ILE A 171 -0.55 7.15 -14.58
CA ILE A 171 -1.24 8.42 -14.86
C ILE A 171 -2.13 8.30 -16.10
N ALA A 172 -1.61 7.70 -17.17
CA ALA A 172 -2.32 7.54 -18.43
C ALA A 172 -3.51 6.58 -18.29
N VAL A 173 -3.36 5.50 -17.52
CA VAL A 173 -4.38 4.45 -17.43
C VAL A 173 -5.36 4.62 -16.26
N GLY A 174 -4.98 5.38 -15.24
CA GLY A 174 -5.78 5.55 -14.03
C GLY A 174 -6.15 4.20 -13.42
N GLN A 175 -7.43 3.99 -13.10
CA GLN A 175 -7.90 2.71 -12.52
C GLN A 175 -8.04 1.59 -13.55
N GLN A 176 -8.14 1.91 -14.84
CA GLN A 176 -8.46 0.93 -15.88
C GLN A 176 -7.24 0.14 -16.31
N THR A 177 -7.23 -1.17 -16.05
CA THR A 177 -6.10 -2.06 -16.39
C THR A 177 -6.25 -2.72 -17.76
N HIS A 178 -7.43 -2.67 -18.39
CA HIS A 178 -7.73 -3.32 -19.66
C HIS A 178 -7.61 -2.40 -20.88
N MET A 179 -6.82 -1.34 -20.79
CA MET A 179 -6.63 -0.39 -21.89
C MET A 179 -5.44 -0.76 -22.77
N ARG A 180 -5.48 -0.24 -24.01
CA ARG A 180 -4.35 -0.29 -24.93
C ARG A 180 -3.55 1.01 -24.85
N LEU A 181 -2.26 0.92 -24.58
CA LEU A 181 -1.37 2.07 -24.47
C LEU A 181 -0.38 2.11 -25.65
N ILE A 182 -0.30 3.27 -26.31
CA ILE A 182 0.63 3.49 -27.43
C ILE A 182 1.69 4.49 -26.99
N ASP A 183 2.95 4.11 -27.07
CA ASP A 183 4.10 5.02 -26.96
C ASP A 183 4.71 5.23 -28.37
N PRO A 184 4.35 6.32 -29.08
CA PRO A 184 4.81 6.56 -30.44
C PRO A 184 6.31 6.86 -30.54
N CYS A 185 6.99 7.10 -29.41
CA CYS A 185 8.41 7.46 -29.33
C CYS A 185 9.16 6.53 -28.37
N CYS A 186 8.89 5.22 -28.43
CA CYS A 186 9.25 4.26 -27.38
C CYS A 186 10.76 4.09 -27.12
N GLY A 187 11.65 4.49 -28.03
CA GLY A 187 13.11 4.39 -27.85
C GLY A 187 13.53 2.97 -27.42
N VAL A 188 14.15 2.85 -26.24
CA VAL A 188 14.56 1.56 -25.63
C VAL A 188 13.43 0.84 -24.87
N GLY A 189 12.19 1.24 -25.09
CA GLY A 189 10.97 0.56 -24.64
C GLY A 189 10.69 0.60 -23.14
N THR A 190 11.23 1.55 -22.35
CA THR A 190 11.01 1.55 -20.89
C THR A 190 9.53 1.67 -20.52
N VAL A 191 8.79 2.58 -21.16
CA VAL A 191 7.35 2.79 -20.89
C VAL A 191 6.53 1.55 -21.26
N VAL A 192 6.82 0.97 -22.44
CA VAL A 192 6.16 -0.26 -22.91
C VAL A 192 6.44 -1.44 -21.97
N LEU A 193 7.69 -1.59 -21.51
CA LEU A 193 8.07 -2.62 -20.55
C LEU A 193 7.31 -2.47 -19.23
N GLU A 194 7.18 -1.24 -18.72
CA GLU A 194 6.43 -0.98 -17.50
C GLU A 194 4.93 -1.25 -17.66
N ALA A 195 4.33 -0.87 -18.80
CA ALA A 195 2.94 -1.18 -19.13
C ALA A 195 2.69 -2.69 -19.16
N LEU A 196 3.52 -3.46 -19.87
CA LEU A 196 3.41 -4.92 -19.92
C LEU A 196 3.56 -5.56 -18.54
N SER A 197 4.45 -5.05 -17.69
CA SER A 197 4.62 -5.55 -16.32
C SER A 197 3.44 -5.27 -15.39
N LEU A 198 2.55 -4.36 -15.80
CA LEU A 198 1.27 -4.06 -15.16
C LEU A 198 0.09 -4.79 -15.84
N ASN A 199 0.38 -5.70 -16.77
CA ASN A 199 -0.60 -6.38 -17.64
C ASN A 199 -1.44 -5.41 -18.50
N ILE A 200 -0.84 -4.29 -18.91
CA ILE A 200 -1.42 -3.31 -19.84
C ILE A 200 -0.82 -3.58 -21.22
N SER A 201 -1.70 -3.76 -22.22
CA SER A 201 -1.34 -4.11 -23.61
C SER A 201 -1.07 -2.90 -24.49
#